data_AF-A0A5M3WGV7-F1
#
_entry.id   AF-A0A5M3WGV7-F1
#
_cell.length_a   1.000
_cell.length_b   1.000
_cell.length_c   1.000
_cell.angle_alpha   90.00
_cell.angle_beta   90.00
_cell.angle_gamma   90.00
#
_symmetry.space_group_name_H-M   'P 1'
#
loop_
_entity.id
_entity.type
_entity.pdbx_description
1 polymer ?
#
loop_
_entity_poly.entity_id
_entity_poly.type
_entity_poly.pdbx_seq_one_letter_code
_entity_poly.pdbx_strand_id
1 'polypeptide(L)'
;MNLGLPEKLAALCRELDDPAFVEQASAVGGAELLDRLRAGRSPHPERELDELNRLFEAADGLGFYPAAQRGYGPLPGARGAAGAARWWNCPDGRCSGHGLVWRGQPTPVCEITGAELVARPLTP
;
A
#
# COMPACT_ATOMS: atom_id res chain seq x y z
N MET A 1 6.57 -11.35 -10.49
CA MET A 1 5.32 -10.57 -10.65
C MET A 1 5.54 -9.64 -11.83
N ASN A 2 4.61 -9.57 -12.78
CA ASN A 2 4.79 -8.68 -13.93
C ASN A 2 4.09 -7.35 -13.62
N LEU A 3 4.86 -6.33 -13.22
CA LEU A 3 4.36 -4.98 -12.98
C LEU A 3 4.08 -4.30 -14.32
N GLY A 4 3.03 -3.51 -14.41
CA GLY A 4 2.82 -2.63 -15.57
C GLY A 4 3.81 -1.47 -15.58
N LEU A 5 3.99 -0.86 -16.74
CA LEU A 5 4.85 0.33 -16.90
C LEU A 5 4.48 1.48 -15.92
N PRO A 6 3.20 1.82 -15.69
CA PRO A 6 2.85 2.85 -14.71
C PRO A 6 3.34 2.53 -13.29
N GLU A 7 3.22 1.28 -12.85
CA GLU A 7 3.69 0.85 -11.53
C GLU A 7 5.22 0.87 -11.44
N LYS A 8 5.93 0.48 -12.50
CA LYS A 8 7.40 0.55 -12.57
C LYS A 8 7.91 2.00 -12.51
N LEU A 9 7.23 2.91 -13.21
CA LEU A 9 7.53 4.35 -13.17
C LEU A 9 7.25 4.93 -11.78
N ALA A 10 6.11 4.59 -11.17
CA ALA A 10 5.79 5.02 -9.81
C ALA A 10 6.81 4.49 -8.78
N ALA A 11 7.34 3.27 -8.99
CA ALA A 11 8.43 2.76 -8.17
C ALA A 11 9.69 3.62 -8.31
N LEU A 12 10.15 3.89 -9.54
CA LEU A 12 11.29 4.77 -9.78
C LEU A 12 11.08 6.14 -9.14
N CYS A 13 9.93 6.79 -9.38
CA CYS A 13 9.65 8.14 -8.89
C CYS A 13 9.71 8.26 -7.36
N ARG A 14 9.37 7.20 -6.61
CA ARG A 14 9.48 7.21 -5.14
C ARG A 14 10.93 7.25 -4.66
N GLU A 15 11.85 6.66 -5.41
CA GLU A 15 13.27 6.61 -5.06
C GLU A 15 14.05 7.81 -5.58
N LEU A 16 13.51 8.56 -6.56
CA LEU A 16 14.23 9.68 -7.18
C LEU A 16 14.59 10.82 -6.22
N ASP A 17 13.81 10.98 -5.16
CA ASP A 17 14.04 11.98 -4.10
C ASP A 17 15.07 11.52 -3.05
N ASP A 18 15.51 10.26 -3.10
CA ASP A 18 16.54 9.73 -2.21
C ASP A 18 17.95 9.88 -2.84
N PRO A 19 18.84 10.71 -2.28
CA PRO A 19 20.21 10.84 -2.77
C PRO A 19 20.98 9.52 -2.75
N ALA A 20 20.71 8.64 -1.77
CA ALA A 20 21.37 7.34 -1.65
C ALA A 20 21.03 6.43 -2.85
N PHE A 21 19.81 6.52 -3.37
CA PHE A 21 19.40 5.78 -4.57
C PHE A 21 20.24 6.18 -5.80
N VAL A 22 20.55 7.47 -5.95
CA VAL A 22 21.36 7.98 -7.08
C VAL A 22 22.81 7.53 -6.98
N GLU A 23 23.38 7.61 -5.78
CA GLU A 23 24.74 7.14 -5.51
C GLU A 23 24.84 5.63 -5.76
N GLN A 24 23.86 4.87 -5.27
CA GLN A 24 23.79 3.44 -5.48
C GLN A 24 23.63 3.08 -6.96
N ALA A 25 22.73 3.76 -7.70
CA ALA A 25 22.57 3.56 -9.13
C ALA A 25 23.91 3.74 -9.88
N SER A 26 24.73 4.70 -9.44
CA SER A 26 26.08 4.89 -9.99
C SER A 26 27.04 3.77 -9.61
N ALA A 27 27.03 3.34 -8.34
CA ALA A 27 27.86 2.24 -7.85
C ALA A 27 27.60 0.90 -8.55
N VAL A 28 26.34 0.64 -8.95
CA VAL A 28 25.93 -0.57 -9.68
C VAL A 28 26.01 -0.45 -11.20
N GLY A 29 26.58 0.65 -11.72
CA GLY A 29 26.76 0.87 -13.17
C GLY A 29 25.50 1.30 -13.93
N GLY A 30 24.44 1.70 -13.22
CA GLY A 30 23.16 2.14 -13.77
C GLY A 30 23.01 3.65 -14.02
N ALA A 31 24.05 4.47 -13.78
CA ALA A 31 23.98 5.93 -13.84
C ALA A 31 23.42 6.47 -15.17
N GLU A 32 23.97 6.03 -16.31
CA GLU A 32 23.51 6.51 -17.63
C GLU A 32 22.06 6.10 -17.90
N LEU A 33 21.65 4.93 -17.40
CA LEU A 33 20.30 4.42 -17.57
C LEU A 33 19.30 5.24 -16.75
N LEU A 34 19.66 5.53 -15.49
CA LEU A 34 18.90 6.41 -14.62
C LEU A 34 18.76 7.82 -15.21
N ASP A 35 19.82 8.38 -15.77
CA ASP A 35 19.78 9.70 -16.41
C ASP A 35 18.87 9.74 -17.65
N ARG A 36 18.88 8.70 -18.48
CA ARG A 36 17.95 8.59 -19.61
C ARG A 36 16.50 8.48 -19.16
N LEU A 37 16.23 7.64 -18.16
CA LEU A 37 14.90 7.46 -17.58
C LEU A 37 14.38 8.76 -16.96
N ARG A 38 15.20 9.44 -16.15
CA ARG A 38 14.88 10.75 -15.54
C ARG A 38 14.56 11.82 -16.58
N ALA A 39 15.32 11.85 -17.66
CA ALA A 39 15.11 12.83 -18.72
C ALA A 39 13.99 12.48 -19.70
N GLY A 40 13.30 11.34 -19.52
CA GLY A 40 12.27 10.88 -20.45
C GLY A 40 12.78 10.58 -21.86
N ARG A 41 14.08 10.28 -22.01
CA ARG A 41 14.73 10.00 -23.31
C ARG A 41 14.84 8.51 -23.62
N SER A 42 14.21 7.66 -22.81
CA SER A 42 14.27 6.21 -23.01
C SER A 42 13.47 5.80 -24.24
N PRO A 43 14.06 5.07 -25.20
CA PRO A 43 13.33 4.50 -26.33
C PRO A 43 12.48 3.29 -25.92
N HIS A 44 12.83 2.64 -24.80
CA HIS A 44 12.17 1.45 -24.29
C HIS A 44 12.08 1.51 -22.75
N PRO A 45 11.27 2.43 -22.20
CA PRO A 45 11.28 2.76 -20.76
C PRO A 45 11.02 1.55 -19.88
N GLU A 46 10.10 0.66 -20.27
CA GLU A 46 9.81 -0.55 -19.50
C GLU A 46 11.03 -1.47 -19.37
N ARG A 47 11.72 -1.74 -20.49
CA ARG A 47 12.91 -2.60 -20.51
C ARG A 47 14.07 -1.97 -19.74
N GLU A 48 14.26 -0.65 -19.87
CA GLU A 48 15.30 0.05 -19.12
C GLU A 48 14.99 0.09 -17.62
N LEU A 49 13.73 0.27 -17.22
CA LEU A 49 13.33 0.16 -15.81
C LEU A 49 13.64 -1.25 -15.27
N ASP A 50 13.32 -2.30 -16.03
CA ASP A 50 13.58 -3.69 -15.63
C ASP A 50 15.09 -3.98 -15.55
N GLU A 51 15.88 -3.37 -16.42
CA GLU A 51 17.35 -3.45 -16.40
C GLU A 51 17.91 -2.78 -15.16
N LEU A 52 17.48 -1.55 -14.87
CA LEU A 52 17.92 -0.83 -13.67
C LEU A 52 17.56 -1.62 -12.42
N ASN A 53 16.33 -2.15 -12.32
CA ASN A 53 15.92 -2.93 -11.16
C ASN A 53 16.78 -4.19 -11.00
N ARG A 54 17.15 -4.85 -12.10
CA ARG A 54 18.05 -6.02 -12.06
C ARG A 54 19.44 -5.68 -11.54
N LEU A 55 19.97 -4.49 -11.85
CA LEU A 55 21.26 -4.04 -11.30
C LEU A 55 21.20 -3.86 -9.78
N PHE A 56 20.11 -3.30 -9.26
CA PHE A 56 19.88 -3.19 -7.82
C PHE A 56 19.70 -4.57 -7.16
N GLU A 57 18.92 -5.46 -7.77
CA GLU A 57 18.75 -6.85 -7.29
C GLU A 57 20.08 -7.61 -7.24
N ALA A 58 20.95 -7.42 -8.23
CA ALA A 58 22.26 -8.08 -8.27
C ALA A 58 23.21 -7.56 -7.18
N ALA A 59 23.09 -6.29 -6.78
CA ALA A 59 23.94 -5.69 -5.76
C ALA A 59 23.51 -6.08 -4.34
N ASP A 60 22.21 -5.91 -4.02
CA ASP A 60 21.72 -5.97 -2.64
C ASP A 60 20.65 -7.05 -2.42
N GLY A 61 20.29 -7.81 -3.46
CA GLY A 61 19.23 -8.84 -3.40
C GLY A 61 17.81 -8.27 -3.35
N LEU A 62 17.67 -6.94 -3.28
CA LEU A 62 16.42 -6.21 -3.13
C LEU A 62 16.43 -5.09 -4.17
N GLY A 63 15.79 -5.32 -5.31
CA GLY A 63 15.51 -4.26 -6.28
C GLY A 63 14.64 -3.16 -5.69
N PHE A 64 14.40 -2.10 -6.45
CA PHE A 64 13.55 -0.98 -6.00
C PHE A 64 12.07 -1.16 -6.37
N TYR A 65 11.73 -2.21 -7.12
CA TYR A 65 10.34 -2.58 -7.30
C TYR A 65 9.72 -3.03 -5.98
N PRO A 66 8.45 -2.66 -5.71
CA PRO A 66 7.79 -3.11 -4.51
C PRO A 66 7.78 -4.64 -4.49
N ALA A 67 8.39 -5.22 -3.47
CA ALA A 67 8.15 -6.61 -3.11
C ALA A 67 6.64 -6.79 -3.01
N ALA A 68 6.11 -7.85 -3.65
CA ALA A 68 4.69 -8.18 -3.80
C ALA A 68 3.81 -7.43 -2.79
N GLN A 69 2.91 -6.58 -3.30
CA GLN A 69 1.95 -5.77 -2.53
C GLN A 69 1.70 -6.45 -1.18
N ARG A 70 2.06 -5.81 -0.06
CA ARG A 70 1.70 -6.30 1.27
C ARG A 70 0.18 -6.44 1.29
N GLY A 71 -0.32 -7.63 0.96
CA GLY A 71 -1.71 -7.96 1.08
C GLY A 71 -2.00 -8.04 2.56
N TYR A 72 -2.99 -7.30 3.02
CA TYR A 72 -3.57 -7.53 4.34
C TYR A 72 -4.29 -8.88 4.31
N GLY A 73 -3.53 -9.95 4.52
CA GLY A 73 -4.06 -11.26 4.82
C GLY A 73 -4.27 -11.40 6.32
N PRO A 74 -5.35 -12.04 6.78
CA PRO A 74 -5.48 -12.38 8.20
C PRO A 74 -4.29 -13.25 8.62
N LEU A 75 -3.75 -13.00 9.82
CA LEU A 75 -2.65 -13.79 10.38
C LEU A 75 -2.99 -15.30 10.34
N PRO A 76 -2.03 -16.19 10.01
CA PRO A 76 -2.23 -17.63 10.11
C PRO A 76 -2.65 -18.00 11.54
N GLY A 77 -3.86 -18.56 11.70
CA GLY A 77 -4.45 -18.85 13.01
C GLY A 77 -5.57 -17.88 13.44
N ALA A 78 -5.73 -16.74 12.79
CA ALA A 78 -6.86 -15.81 13.02
C ALA A 78 -8.18 -16.28 12.38
N ARG A 79 -8.39 -17.60 12.25
CA ARG A 79 -9.66 -18.17 11.78
C ARG A 79 -10.69 -18.06 12.89
N GLY A 80 -11.40 -16.93 12.94
CA GLY A 80 -12.64 -16.78 13.71
C GLY A 80 -12.67 -15.65 14.74
N ALA A 81 -11.54 -14.96 14.97
CA ALA A 81 -11.43 -13.94 16.01
C ALA A 81 -10.92 -12.58 15.49
N ALA A 82 -11.06 -12.28 14.21
CA ALA A 82 -10.79 -10.94 13.72
C ALA A 82 -12.07 -10.11 13.88
N GLY A 83 -12.14 -9.29 14.93
CA GLY A 83 -13.16 -8.26 15.03
C GLY A 83 -13.02 -7.30 13.83
N ALA A 84 -14.10 -7.04 13.10
CA ALA A 84 -14.09 -6.02 12.07
C ALA A 84 -14.44 -4.67 12.70
N ALA A 85 -13.66 -3.62 12.43
CA ALA A 85 -14.05 -2.28 12.85
C ALA A 85 -15.34 -1.87 12.14
N ARG A 86 -16.35 -1.44 12.91
CA ARG A 86 -17.62 -0.93 12.40
C ARG A 86 -17.92 0.43 13.02
N TRP A 87 -18.61 1.26 12.25
CA TRP A 87 -19.12 2.56 12.69
C TRP A 87 -20.62 2.48 12.86
N TRP A 88 -21.13 3.17 13.86
CA TRP A 88 -22.56 3.33 14.09
C TRP A 88 -22.93 4.76 14.40
N ASN A 89 -24.17 5.11 14.05
CA ASN A 89 -24.78 6.39 14.38
C ASN A 89 -26.04 6.17 15.21
N CYS A 90 -26.32 7.14 16.08
CA CYS A 90 -27.64 7.26 16.70
C CYS A 90 -28.71 7.48 15.62
N PRO A 91 -29.88 6.82 15.68
CA PRO A 91 -30.99 7.07 14.75
C PRO A 91 -31.37 8.56 14.65
N ASP A 92 -31.28 9.28 15.77
CA ASP A 92 -31.57 10.72 15.84
C ASP A 92 -30.42 11.61 15.35
N GLY A 93 -29.32 11.03 14.85
CA GLY A 93 -28.15 11.75 14.33
C GLY A 93 -27.33 12.52 15.36
N ARG A 94 -27.57 12.31 16.66
CA ARG A 94 -26.95 13.09 17.75
C ARG A 94 -25.50 12.72 18.03
N CYS A 95 -25.11 11.48 17.78
CA CYS A 95 -23.77 10.98 18.04
C CYS A 95 -23.40 9.84 17.09
N SER A 96 -22.08 9.62 16.97
CA SER A 96 -21.47 8.52 16.23
C SER A 96 -20.39 7.85 17.07
N GLY A 97 -20.18 6.56 16.83
CA GLY A 97 -19.18 5.76 17.53
C GLY A 97 -18.60 4.68 16.63
N HIS A 98 -17.46 4.12 17.03
CA HIS A 98 -16.82 3.01 16.31
C HIS A 98 -16.26 1.99 17.30
N GLY A 99 -16.08 0.76 16.83
CA GLY A 99 -15.62 -0.34 17.66
C GLY A 99 -15.43 -1.63 16.90
N LEU A 100 -14.79 -2.60 17.55
CA LEU A 100 -14.60 -3.93 16.99
C LEU A 100 -15.89 -4.74 17.11
N VAL A 101 -16.28 -5.39 16.01
CA VAL A 101 -17.46 -6.26 15.94
C VAL A 101 -17.03 -7.70 15.75
N TRP A 102 -17.48 -8.54 16.67
CA TRP A 102 -17.34 -9.99 16.59
C TRP A 102 -18.52 -10.62 15.87
N ARG A 103 -18.33 -11.79 15.27
CA ARG A 103 -19.44 -12.54 14.66
C ARG A 103 -20.48 -12.88 15.74
N GLY A 104 -21.73 -12.52 15.49
CA GLY A 104 -22.84 -12.76 16.41
C GLY A 104 -22.95 -11.77 17.57
N GLN A 105 -22.10 -10.74 17.64
CA GLN A 105 -22.26 -9.67 18.63
C GLN A 105 -23.56 -8.89 18.37
N PRO A 106 -24.36 -8.62 19.42
CA PRO A 106 -25.58 -7.82 19.28
C PRO A 106 -25.27 -6.39 18.86
N THR A 107 -26.24 -5.74 18.21
CA THR A 107 -26.15 -4.32 17.86
C THR A 107 -25.99 -3.47 19.11
N PRO A 108 -25.00 -2.56 19.18
CA PRO A 108 -24.84 -1.67 20.32
C PRO A 108 -26.03 -0.71 20.44
N VAL A 109 -26.34 -0.33 21.67
CA VAL A 109 -27.41 0.62 22.01
C VAL A 109 -26.82 1.97 22.42
N CYS A 110 -27.53 3.05 22.13
CA CYS A 110 -27.20 4.37 22.65
C CYS A 110 -27.47 4.42 24.15
N GLU A 111 -26.47 4.71 24.98
CA GLU A 111 -26.64 4.80 26.43
C GLU A 111 -27.57 5.96 26.86
N ILE A 112 -27.72 6.98 26.00
CA ILE A 112 -28.56 8.15 26.29
C ILE A 112 -30.03 7.89 25.97
N THR A 113 -30.33 7.23 24.85
CA THR A 113 -31.71 7.06 24.35
C THR A 113 -32.24 5.64 24.47
N GLY A 114 -31.37 4.65 24.71
CA GLY A 114 -31.70 3.23 24.69
C GLY A 114 -31.96 2.65 23.29
N ALA A 115 -31.87 3.46 22.23
CA ALA A 115 -32.14 3.02 20.86
C ALA A 115 -30.96 2.21 20.28
N GLU A 116 -31.26 1.22 19.45
CA GLU A 116 -30.24 0.50 18.68
C GLU A 116 -29.52 1.44 17.70
N LEU A 117 -28.19 1.36 17.65
CA LEU A 117 -27.39 2.17 16.75
C LEU A 117 -27.40 1.60 15.33
N VAL A 118 -27.46 2.48 14.33
CA VAL A 118 -27.51 2.10 12.92
C VAL A 118 -26.09 1.96 12.36
N ALA A 119 -25.77 0.78 11.83
CA ALA A 119 -24.47 0.52 11.19
C ALA A 119 -24.29 1.38 9.93
N ARG A 120 -23.09 1.95 9.75
CA ARG A 120 -22.71 2.70 8.54
C ARG A 120 -21.47 2.05 7.89
N PRO A 121 -21.39 2.05 6.55
CA PRO A 121 -20.18 1.65 5.87
C PRO A 121 -19.04 2.62 6.18
N LEU A 122 -17.82 2.11 6.12
CA LEU A 122 -16.61 2.92 6.01
C LEU A 122 -16.74 3.73 4.71
N THR A 123 -17.06 5.03 4.80
CA THR A 123 -16.85 5.93 3.66
C THR A 123 -15.35 6.17 3.51
N PRO A 124 -14.78 5.97 2.30
CA PRO A 124 -13.37 6.20 2.02
C PRO A 124 -12.97 7.67 2.15
#